data_AF-A0A7Y4IGU2-F1
#
_entry.id   AF-A0A7Y4IGU2-F1
#
_cell.length_a   1.000
_cell.length_b   1.000
_cell.length_c   1.000
_cell.angle_alpha   90.00
_cell.angle_beta   90.00
_cell.angle_gamma   90.00
#
_symmetry.space_group_name_H-M   'P 1'
#
loop_
_entity.id
_entity.type
_entity.pdbx_description
1 polymer ?
#
loop_
_entity_poly.entity_id
_entity_poly.type
_entity_poly.pdbx_seq_one_letter_code
_entity_poly.pdbx_strand_id
1 'polypeptide(L)'
;MDMRTKLMAVVAGAAMAFGGTAAAQGTSAPGKAAATKAPAAASRGKTEVTWWGHAAFVIRSPGGAVIAIDPWLSNPKAPKGAAQPEALDAILLTHGHFDHVGEAKALAEKTGARVYGSFELINLLGLPEAQAVGANAGGTFQVKDVTFHLVEAVHSSSYAADPKSPAQYAGAPLGYVLEIDKGPTLYHAGDTGPFEGMSLIATQFKPTVALLPIGGHFTMGPAEAAQAVRLLKVKSVIPMHYGTFPLLQGTPDALTGELKKLRNTAKVVVPEPGATTAL
;
A
#
# COMPACT_ATOMS: atom_id res chain seq x y z
N MET A 1 6.50 -63.68 -19.82
CA MET A 1 7.82 -63.30 -20.33
C MET A 1 8.19 -61.97 -19.70
N ASP A 2 9.15 -62.04 -18.77
CA ASP A 2 9.93 -60.95 -18.19
C ASP A 2 11.10 -60.60 -19.13
N MET A 3 11.52 -59.33 -19.18
CA MET A 3 12.89 -58.88 -19.47
C MET A 3 12.92 -57.33 -19.41
N ARG A 4 13.36 -56.71 -18.30
CA ARG A 4 14.76 -56.46 -17.85
C ARG A 4 15.53 -55.42 -18.66
N THR A 5 15.75 -54.28 -17.99
CA THR A 5 17.04 -53.58 -17.78
C THR A 5 17.92 -53.21 -18.98
N LYS A 6 18.23 -51.91 -19.12
CA LYS A 6 19.62 -51.44 -19.34
C LYS A 6 19.79 -49.95 -19.00
N LEU A 7 20.46 -49.74 -17.87
CA LEU A 7 21.21 -48.55 -17.45
C LEU A 7 22.46 -48.42 -18.34
N MET A 8 22.76 -47.21 -18.85
CA MET A 8 24.12 -46.79 -19.20
C MET A 8 24.23 -45.28 -19.00
N ALA A 9 25.03 -44.90 -18.00
CA ALA A 9 25.54 -43.55 -17.83
C ALA A 9 26.63 -43.27 -18.87
N VAL A 10 26.63 -42.07 -19.45
CA VAL A 10 27.84 -41.41 -19.93
C VAL A 10 27.77 -39.95 -19.51
N VAL A 11 28.63 -39.62 -18.55
CA VAL A 11 29.04 -38.26 -18.21
C VAL A 11 29.87 -37.73 -19.38
N ALA A 12 29.44 -36.64 -19.99
CA ALA A 12 30.29 -35.80 -20.82
C ALA A 12 30.00 -34.35 -20.44
N GLY A 13 30.95 -33.75 -19.73
CA GLY A 13 30.91 -32.36 -19.35
C GLY A 13 30.96 -31.47 -20.59
N ALA A 14 30.04 -30.50 -20.63
CA ALA A 14 30.21 -29.28 -21.40
C ALA A 14 30.16 -28.13 -20.40
N ALA A 15 31.33 -27.59 -20.08
CA ALA A 15 31.46 -26.33 -19.38
C ALA A 15 30.87 -25.24 -20.29
N MET A 16 29.66 -24.77 -19.97
CA MET A 16 29.17 -23.50 -20.52
C MET A 16 29.84 -22.37 -19.74
N ALA A 17 30.78 -21.72 -20.40
CA ALA A 17 31.37 -20.47 -19.97
C ALA A 17 30.27 -19.38 -19.93
N PHE A 18 29.96 -18.88 -18.72
CA PHE A 18 29.25 -17.62 -18.55
C PHE A 18 30.21 -16.47 -18.89
N GLY A 19 30.30 -16.14 -20.17
CA GLY A 19 30.94 -14.92 -20.67
C GLY A 19 29.87 -13.86 -20.92
N GLY A 20 29.60 -13.03 -19.92
CA GLY A 20 28.68 -11.89 -20.04
C GLY A 20 29.06 -10.84 -18.99
N THR A 21 29.81 -9.84 -19.44
CA THR A 21 30.51 -8.84 -18.64
C THR A 21 29.59 -8.04 -17.71
N ALA A 22 29.84 -8.13 -16.40
CA ALA A 22 29.40 -7.14 -15.43
C ALA A 22 30.07 -5.80 -15.76
N ALA A 23 29.29 -4.84 -16.28
CA ALA A 23 29.74 -3.47 -16.38
C ALA A 23 29.87 -2.90 -14.96
N ALA A 24 31.11 -2.70 -14.52
CA ALA A 24 31.43 -2.03 -13.27
C ALA A 24 30.81 -0.63 -13.27
N GLN A 25 29.95 -0.38 -12.28
CA GLN A 25 29.42 0.94 -12.00
C GLN A 25 30.60 1.84 -11.56
N GLY A 26 30.90 2.83 -12.39
CA GLY A 26 31.92 3.83 -12.10
C GLY A 26 31.56 4.62 -10.84
N THR A 27 32.46 4.60 -9.87
CA THR A 27 32.40 5.44 -8.68
C THR A 27 32.71 6.89 -9.08
N SER A 28 31.68 7.71 -9.25
CA SER A 28 31.85 9.15 -9.33
C SER A 28 31.84 9.75 -7.92
N ALA A 29 32.92 10.45 -7.59
CA ALA A 29 33.05 11.19 -6.33
C ALA A 29 31.98 12.28 -6.20
N PRO A 30 31.53 12.63 -4.98
CA PRO A 30 30.51 13.65 -4.80
C PRO A 30 31.07 15.03 -5.18
N GLY A 31 30.57 15.58 -6.29
CA GLY A 31 30.75 16.98 -6.63
C GLY A 31 30.11 17.86 -5.55
N LYS A 32 30.84 18.88 -5.08
CA LYS A 32 30.33 19.90 -4.16
C LYS A 32 29.13 20.60 -4.80
N ALA A 33 27.92 20.21 -4.40
CA ALA A 33 26.71 20.95 -4.74
C ALA A 33 26.75 22.30 -4.02
N ALA A 34 26.60 23.37 -4.80
CA ALA A 34 26.48 24.72 -4.29
C ALA A 34 25.27 24.81 -3.36
N ALA A 35 25.47 25.45 -2.20
CA ALA A 35 24.43 25.67 -1.20
C ALA A 35 23.30 26.54 -1.78
N THR A 36 22.25 25.88 -2.26
CA THR A 36 20.99 26.53 -2.56
C THR A 36 20.26 26.79 -1.24
N LYS A 37 19.93 28.06 -0.98
CA LYS A 37 19.13 28.50 0.18
C LYS A 37 17.97 27.53 0.42
N ALA A 38 17.91 27.00 1.64
CA ALA A 38 16.78 26.21 2.12
C ALA A 38 15.46 26.95 1.84
N PRO A 39 14.43 26.29 1.31
CA PRO A 39 13.11 26.89 1.26
C PRO A 39 12.65 27.15 2.70
N ALA A 40 11.94 28.27 2.87
CA ALA A 40 11.35 28.70 4.12
C ALA A 40 10.52 27.57 4.78
N ALA A 41 10.56 27.54 6.11
CA ALA A 41 9.94 26.53 6.97
C ALA A 41 8.56 26.05 6.48
N ALA A 42 8.46 24.75 6.21
CA ALA A 42 7.18 24.05 6.09
C ALA A 42 6.38 24.26 7.39
N SER A 43 5.06 24.41 7.25
CA SER A 43 4.15 24.81 8.31
C SER A 43 4.16 23.83 9.50
N ARG A 44 3.90 24.36 10.71
CA ARG A 44 3.66 23.55 11.92
C ARG A 44 2.24 22.95 11.86
N GLY A 45 2.02 21.96 10.99
CA GLY A 45 0.74 21.26 10.81
C GLY A 45 0.64 19.95 11.58
N LYS A 46 -0.59 19.41 11.70
CA LYS A 46 -0.84 18.01 12.10
C LYS A 46 -0.80 17.13 10.85
N THR A 47 -0.63 15.82 11.02
CA THR A 47 -0.91 14.87 9.93
C THR A 47 -2.40 14.89 9.63
N GLU A 48 -2.76 14.96 8.36
CA GLU A 48 -4.13 14.99 7.89
C GLU A 48 -4.41 13.75 7.03
N VAL A 49 -5.58 13.16 7.24
CA VAL A 49 -6.08 12.01 6.49
C VAL A 49 -7.43 12.35 5.90
N THR A 50 -7.53 12.31 4.58
CA THR A 50 -8.80 12.41 3.87
C THR A 50 -9.16 11.02 3.35
N TRP A 51 -10.29 10.48 3.82
CA TRP A 51 -10.83 9.23 3.30
C TRP A 51 -11.76 9.52 2.14
N TRP A 52 -11.55 8.91 0.98
CA TRP A 52 -12.35 9.09 -0.22
C TRP A 52 -13.42 8.01 -0.40
N GLY A 53 -13.65 7.19 0.63
CA GLY A 53 -14.49 6.00 0.52
C GLY A 53 -13.68 4.77 0.13
N HIS A 54 -14.29 3.60 0.31
CA HIS A 54 -13.65 2.30 0.06
C HIS A 54 -12.28 2.20 0.75
N ALA A 55 -11.17 1.93 0.03
CA ALA A 55 -9.80 1.93 0.54
C ALA A 55 -8.98 3.17 0.12
N ALA A 56 -9.61 4.19 -0.46
CA ALA A 56 -8.91 5.34 -1.02
C ALA A 56 -8.60 6.40 0.05
N PHE A 57 -7.33 6.72 0.23
CA PHE A 57 -6.88 7.74 1.19
C PHE A 57 -5.92 8.75 0.55
N VAL A 58 -5.98 9.99 1.03
CA VAL A 58 -4.96 11.01 0.79
C VAL A 58 -4.41 11.47 2.13
N ILE A 59 -3.11 11.32 2.31
CA ILE A 59 -2.38 11.67 3.53
C ILE A 59 -1.56 12.93 3.26
N ARG A 60 -1.70 13.94 4.13
CA ARG A 60 -0.84 15.12 4.15
C ARG A 60 -0.02 15.13 5.42
N SER A 61 1.29 15.23 5.29
CA SER A 61 2.21 15.29 6.43
C SER A 61 2.50 16.75 6.84
N PRO A 62 2.96 16.98 8.09
CA PRO A 62 3.42 18.29 8.54
C PRO A 62 4.56 18.88 7.68
N GLY A 63 5.47 18.05 7.16
CA GLY A 63 6.53 18.47 6.24
C GLY A 63 6.08 18.65 4.79
N GLY A 64 4.78 18.53 4.52
CA GLY A 64 4.16 18.90 3.24
C GLY A 64 4.19 17.80 2.18
N ALA A 65 4.42 16.55 2.54
CA ALA A 65 4.16 15.41 1.67
C ALA A 65 2.66 15.23 1.44
N VAL A 66 2.29 14.88 0.20
CA VAL A 66 0.92 14.53 -0.18
C VAL A 66 0.96 13.16 -0.87
N ILE A 67 0.42 12.15 -0.20
CA ILE A 67 0.50 10.75 -0.64
C ILE A 67 -0.91 10.22 -0.83
N ALA A 68 -1.21 9.66 -2.00
CA ALA A 68 -2.44 8.92 -2.23
C ALA A 68 -2.18 7.42 -2.06
N ILE A 69 -3.11 6.71 -1.42
CA ILE A 69 -3.07 5.25 -1.27
C ILE A 69 -4.36 4.70 -1.88
N ASP A 70 -4.22 3.70 -2.75
CA ASP A 70 -5.29 3.01 -3.45
C ASP A 70 -6.37 3.96 -4.03
N PRO A 71 -6.00 4.89 -4.93
CA PRO A 71 -6.82 6.06 -5.23
C PRO A 71 -7.95 5.76 -6.21
N TRP A 72 -8.95 4.96 -5.79
CA TRP A 72 -10.23 4.84 -6.47
C TRP A 72 -11.19 5.96 -6.03
N LEU A 73 -10.97 7.16 -6.55
CA LEU A 73 -11.66 8.40 -6.18
C LEU A 73 -13.04 8.55 -6.82
N SER A 74 -13.43 7.66 -7.74
CA SER A 74 -14.78 7.60 -8.33
C SER A 74 -15.70 6.54 -7.70
N ASN A 75 -15.28 5.93 -6.59
CA ASN A 75 -16.05 4.87 -5.94
C ASN A 75 -17.44 5.35 -5.45
N PRO A 76 -18.42 4.45 -5.26
CA PRO A 76 -19.78 4.81 -4.82
C PRO A 76 -19.89 5.63 -3.53
N LYS A 77 -18.90 5.55 -2.63
CA LYS A 77 -18.82 6.34 -1.40
C LYS A 77 -18.08 7.66 -1.56
N ALA A 78 -17.37 7.86 -2.67
CA ALA A 78 -16.64 9.10 -2.90
C ALA A 78 -17.59 10.29 -2.96
N PRO A 79 -17.17 11.44 -2.39
CA PRO A 79 -17.96 12.67 -2.47
C PRO A 79 -18.19 13.08 -3.94
N LYS A 80 -19.46 13.14 -4.35
CA LYS A 80 -19.84 13.48 -5.73
C LYS A 80 -19.33 14.88 -6.08
N GLY A 81 -18.58 14.99 -7.17
CA GLY A 81 -18.06 16.27 -7.68
C GLY A 81 -16.90 16.85 -6.85
N ALA A 82 -16.31 16.11 -5.92
CA ALA A 82 -15.14 16.58 -5.20
C ALA A 82 -13.93 16.73 -6.14
N ALA A 83 -13.18 17.81 -5.95
CA ALA A 83 -11.96 18.06 -6.67
C ALA A 83 -10.88 17.05 -6.26
N GLN A 84 -10.40 16.26 -7.22
CA GLN A 84 -9.26 15.37 -7.01
C GLN A 84 -8.01 16.16 -6.63
N PRO A 85 -7.04 15.55 -5.91
CA PRO A 85 -5.78 16.21 -5.59
C PRO A 85 -5.12 16.86 -6.82
N GLU A 86 -4.69 18.11 -6.67
CA GLU A 86 -3.98 18.86 -7.71
C GLU A 86 -2.48 18.56 -7.73
N ALA A 87 -1.94 18.12 -6.59
CA ALA A 87 -0.55 17.73 -6.44
C ALA A 87 -0.45 16.49 -5.56
N LEU A 88 0.41 15.55 -5.97
CA LEU A 88 0.77 14.34 -5.25
C LEU A 88 2.28 14.17 -5.36
N ASP A 89 2.93 13.79 -4.27
CA ASP A 89 4.35 13.43 -4.28
C ASP A 89 4.54 11.92 -4.51
N ALA A 90 3.57 11.11 -4.09
CA ALA A 90 3.57 9.67 -4.31
C ALA A 90 2.15 9.10 -4.40
N ILE A 91 2.02 8.01 -5.14
CA ILE A 91 0.84 7.14 -5.17
C ILE A 91 1.29 5.74 -4.75
N LEU A 92 0.63 5.16 -3.76
CA LEU A 92 0.93 3.83 -3.23
C LEU A 92 -0.21 2.87 -3.58
N LEU A 93 0.12 1.76 -4.22
CA LEU A 93 -0.84 0.72 -4.60
C LEU A 93 -0.58 -0.54 -3.78
N THR A 94 -1.60 -1.02 -3.07
CA THR A 94 -1.50 -2.23 -2.25
C THR A 94 -1.52 -3.48 -3.13
N HIS A 95 -2.38 -3.53 -4.15
CA HIS A 95 -2.51 -4.66 -5.05
C HIS A 95 -3.26 -4.28 -6.34
N GLY A 96 -3.40 -5.24 -7.27
CA GLY A 96 -3.84 -4.97 -8.64
C GLY A 96 -5.34 -4.88 -8.88
N HIS A 97 -6.22 -5.12 -7.89
CA HIS A 97 -7.66 -5.07 -8.13
C HIS A 97 -8.13 -3.64 -8.48
N PHE A 98 -9.17 -3.55 -9.31
CA PHE A 98 -9.60 -2.29 -9.92
C PHE A 98 -10.03 -1.23 -8.89
N ASP A 99 -10.60 -1.67 -7.77
CA ASP A 99 -11.08 -0.87 -6.65
C ASP A 99 -9.95 -0.34 -5.74
N HIS A 100 -8.70 -0.74 -6.04
CA HIS A 100 -7.48 -0.24 -5.42
C HIS A 100 -6.60 0.53 -6.41
N VAL A 101 -6.41 0.01 -7.62
CA VAL A 101 -5.67 0.72 -8.67
C VAL A 101 -6.35 2.03 -9.04
N GLY A 102 -7.68 2.00 -9.21
CA GLY A 102 -8.51 3.18 -9.43
C GLY A 102 -7.95 4.13 -10.50
N GLU A 103 -7.86 5.41 -10.14
CA GLU A 103 -7.35 6.48 -11.00
C GLU A 103 -5.83 6.70 -10.89
N ALA A 104 -5.06 5.77 -10.32
CA ALA A 104 -3.62 5.95 -10.06
C ALA A 104 -2.82 6.42 -11.29
N LYS A 105 -3.07 5.81 -12.47
CA LYS A 105 -2.38 6.20 -13.70
C LYS A 105 -2.70 7.63 -14.11
N ALA A 106 -3.98 8.00 -14.15
CA ALA A 106 -4.42 9.35 -14.52
C ALA A 106 -3.91 10.42 -13.54
N LEU A 107 -3.90 10.09 -12.24
CA LEU A 107 -3.34 10.98 -11.20
C LEU A 107 -1.83 11.13 -11.34
N ALA A 108 -1.10 10.06 -11.64
CA ALA A 108 0.34 10.12 -11.90
C ALA A 108 0.65 11.00 -13.12
N GLU A 109 -0.07 10.83 -14.23
CA GLU A 109 0.08 11.65 -15.44
C GLU A 109 -0.22 13.13 -15.17
N LYS A 110 -1.29 13.42 -14.41
CA LYS A 110 -1.69 14.79 -14.04
C LYS A 110 -0.66 15.49 -13.14
N THR A 111 -0.09 14.77 -12.18
CA THR A 111 0.68 15.38 -11.07
C THR A 111 2.19 15.21 -11.20
N GLY A 112 2.67 14.29 -12.03
CA GLY A 112 4.07 13.90 -12.08
C GLY A 112 4.50 12.96 -10.95
N ALA A 113 3.58 12.54 -10.08
CA ALA A 113 3.89 11.66 -8.95
C ALA A 113 4.47 10.30 -9.40
N ARG A 114 5.33 9.74 -8.55
CA ARG A 114 5.79 8.34 -8.70
C ARG A 114 4.76 7.39 -8.10
N VAL A 115 4.55 6.26 -8.77
CA VAL A 115 3.64 5.19 -8.36
C VAL A 115 4.46 4.02 -7.84
N TYR A 116 4.15 3.59 -6.63
CA TYR A 116 4.80 2.50 -5.92
C TYR A 116 3.82 1.33 -5.77
N GLY A 117 4.31 0.11 -5.95
CA GLY A 117 3.51 -1.11 -5.84
C GLY A 117 4.37 -2.35 -6.06
N SER A 118 3.74 -3.52 -6.13
CA SER A 118 4.45 -4.75 -6.50
C SER A 118 5.11 -4.59 -7.89
N PHE A 119 6.28 -5.19 -8.08
CA PHE A 119 7.04 -5.11 -9.33
C PHE A 119 6.17 -5.49 -10.54
N GLU A 120 5.39 -6.56 -10.42
CA GLU A 120 4.51 -7.05 -11.46
C GLU A 120 3.38 -6.06 -11.78
N LEU A 121 2.69 -5.51 -10.76
CA LEU A 121 1.63 -4.54 -10.97
C LEU A 121 2.16 -3.29 -11.69
N ILE A 122 3.29 -2.75 -11.22
CA ILE A 122 3.87 -1.54 -11.81
C ILE A 122 4.21 -1.74 -13.29
N ASN A 123 4.75 -2.91 -13.66
CA ASN A 123 5.03 -3.24 -15.06
C ASN A 123 3.75 -3.34 -15.90
N LEU A 124 2.63 -3.77 -15.32
CA LEU A 124 1.35 -3.88 -16.02
C LEU A 124 0.63 -2.54 -16.23
N LEU A 125 0.94 -1.49 -15.44
CA LEU A 125 0.27 -0.18 -15.54
C LEU A 125 0.71 0.63 -16.77
N GLY A 126 1.86 0.31 -17.36
CA GLY A 126 2.40 1.03 -18.52
C GLY A 126 2.65 2.51 -18.23
N LEU A 127 3.18 2.81 -17.04
CA LEU A 127 3.62 4.14 -16.63
C LEU A 127 4.98 4.49 -17.27
N PRO A 128 5.31 5.77 -17.46
CA PRO A 128 6.67 6.19 -17.80
C PRO A 128 7.67 5.68 -16.75
N GLU A 129 8.87 5.28 -17.19
CA GLU A 129 9.91 4.73 -16.30
C GLU A 129 10.24 5.65 -15.11
N ALA A 130 10.25 6.96 -15.34
CA ALA A 130 10.49 7.95 -14.28
C ALA A 130 9.43 7.92 -13.15
N GLN A 131 8.22 7.43 -13.44
CA GLN A 131 7.11 7.35 -12.49
C GLN A 131 6.88 5.93 -11.97
N ALA A 132 7.38 4.90 -12.64
CA ALA A 132 7.18 3.51 -12.30
C ALA A 132 8.17 3.05 -11.21
N VAL A 133 7.68 2.72 -10.01
CA VAL A 133 8.53 2.19 -8.92
C VAL A 133 8.04 0.81 -8.46
N GLY A 134 8.48 -0.22 -9.18
CA GLY A 134 8.25 -1.61 -8.81
C GLY A 134 9.04 -2.00 -7.58
N ALA A 135 8.38 -2.62 -6.61
CA ALA A 135 8.97 -3.03 -5.35
C ALA A 135 8.31 -4.32 -4.81
N ASN A 136 8.64 -4.72 -3.58
CA ASN A 136 8.05 -5.88 -2.91
C ASN A 136 8.09 -5.67 -1.39
N ALA A 137 7.47 -6.57 -0.62
CA ALA A 137 7.56 -6.57 0.84
C ALA A 137 9.04 -6.53 1.30
N GLY A 138 9.33 -5.66 2.26
CA GLY A 138 10.69 -5.31 2.70
C GLY A 138 11.28 -4.07 2.01
N GLY A 139 10.67 -3.61 0.91
CA GLY A 139 11.03 -2.34 0.26
C GLY A 139 10.77 -1.13 1.17
N THR A 140 11.66 -0.14 1.13
CA THR A 140 11.56 1.10 1.91
C THR A 140 11.89 2.29 1.03
N PHE A 141 11.08 3.33 1.11
CA PHE A 141 11.23 4.55 0.31
C PHE A 141 10.93 5.78 1.16
N GLN A 142 11.42 6.93 0.72
CA GLN A 142 11.21 8.20 1.41
C GLN A 142 10.74 9.27 0.43
N VAL A 143 9.75 10.04 0.86
CA VAL A 143 9.24 11.22 0.16
C VAL A 143 9.06 12.33 1.18
N LYS A 144 9.87 13.38 1.06
CA LYS A 144 9.94 14.49 2.03
C LYS A 144 10.12 13.94 3.46
N ASP A 145 9.20 14.23 4.37
CA ASP A 145 9.20 13.86 5.78
C ASP A 145 8.47 12.54 6.08
N VAL A 146 8.15 11.76 5.05
CA VAL A 146 7.47 10.46 5.18
C VAL A 146 8.37 9.35 4.65
N THR A 147 8.70 8.40 5.52
CA THR A 147 9.29 7.11 5.12
C THR A 147 8.19 6.07 5.07
N PHE A 148 8.10 5.30 3.99
CA PHE A 148 7.12 4.24 3.88
C PHE A 148 7.74 2.90 3.50
N HIS A 149 7.18 1.84 4.10
CA HIS A 149 7.63 0.47 3.99
C HIS A 149 6.52 -0.37 3.38
N LEU A 150 6.89 -1.20 2.41
CA LEU A 150 6.02 -2.23 1.88
C LEU A 150 6.12 -3.44 2.81
N VAL A 151 4.97 -3.92 3.28
CA VAL A 151 4.89 -5.06 4.18
C VAL A 151 3.99 -6.14 3.60
N GLU A 152 4.12 -7.35 4.11
CA GLU A 152 3.29 -8.49 3.71
C GLU A 152 1.79 -8.19 3.88
N ALA A 153 0.99 -8.73 2.97
CA ALA A 153 -0.47 -8.82 3.08
C ALA A 153 -0.92 -10.20 2.58
N VAL A 154 -2.08 -10.67 3.07
CA VAL A 154 -2.71 -11.93 2.67
C VAL A 154 -3.98 -11.64 1.89
N HIS A 155 -3.87 -11.64 0.56
CA HIS A 155 -4.96 -11.40 -0.38
C HIS A 155 -4.61 -11.96 -1.78
N SER A 156 -5.51 -11.85 -2.76
CA SER A 156 -5.16 -12.04 -4.18
C SER A 156 -4.74 -10.71 -4.82
N SER A 157 -4.01 -10.78 -5.92
CA SER A 157 -3.67 -9.60 -6.72
C SER A 157 -3.71 -9.96 -8.19
N SER A 158 -4.63 -9.33 -8.90
CA SER A 158 -4.74 -9.47 -10.35
C SER A 158 -5.17 -8.16 -10.98
N TYR A 159 -4.69 -7.89 -12.19
CA TYR A 159 -4.95 -6.63 -12.89
C TYR A 159 -5.34 -6.89 -14.34
N ALA A 160 -6.31 -6.12 -14.83
CA ALA A 160 -6.71 -6.08 -16.23
C ALA A 160 -6.80 -4.60 -16.66
N ALA A 161 -5.96 -4.18 -17.59
CA ALA A 161 -6.01 -2.82 -18.13
C ALA A 161 -7.31 -2.55 -18.92
N ASP A 162 -7.82 -3.58 -19.59
CA ASP A 162 -9.16 -3.61 -20.18
C ASP A 162 -10.01 -4.61 -19.39
N PRO A 163 -11.16 -4.20 -18.80
CA PRO A 163 -12.09 -5.11 -18.11
C PRO A 163 -12.58 -6.30 -18.95
N LYS A 164 -12.47 -6.22 -20.28
CA LYS A 164 -12.81 -7.31 -21.21
C LYS A 164 -11.67 -8.31 -21.41
N SER A 165 -10.45 -7.97 -20.98
CA SER A 165 -9.30 -8.85 -21.06
C SER A 165 -9.19 -9.73 -19.80
N PRO A 166 -8.61 -10.94 -19.91
CA PRO A 166 -8.32 -11.76 -18.74
C PRO A 166 -7.43 -11.00 -17.75
N ALA A 167 -7.74 -11.12 -16.45
CA ALA A 167 -6.89 -10.58 -15.41
C ALA A 167 -5.54 -11.29 -15.39
N GLN A 168 -4.46 -10.52 -15.29
CA GLN A 168 -3.10 -11.01 -15.18
C GLN A 168 -2.66 -10.99 -13.72
N TYR A 169 -1.77 -11.90 -13.34
CA TYR A 169 -1.15 -11.89 -12.02
C TYR A 169 -0.40 -10.57 -11.81
N ALA A 170 -0.71 -9.87 -10.72
CA ALA A 170 -0.18 -8.55 -10.42
C ALA A 170 0.70 -8.56 -9.17
N GLY A 171 1.47 -9.63 -8.97
CA GLY A 171 2.43 -9.76 -7.87
C GLY A 171 1.78 -10.13 -6.53
N ALA A 172 2.56 -10.11 -5.46
CA ALA A 172 2.01 -10.26 -4.12
C ALA A 172 1.22 -9.01 -3.71
N PRO A 173 0.09 -9.13 -2.99
CA PRO A 173 -0.53 -7.98 -2.34
C PRO A 173 0.39 -7.46 -1.22
N LEU A 174 0.25 -6.17 -0.92
CA LEU A 174 1.10 -5.46 0.02
C LEU A 174 0.27 -4.63 0.99
N GLY A 175 0.77 -4.48 2.21
CA GLY A 175 0.41 -3.39 3.10
C GLY A 175 1.45 -2.27 3.03
N TYR A 176 1.12 -1.12 3.63
CA TYR A 176 2.07 -0.03 3.80
C TYR A 176 2.15 0.41 5.26
N VAL A 177 3.36 0.61 5.75
CA VAL A 177 3.62 1.39 6.96
C VAL A 177 4.16 2.76 6.54
N LEU A 178 3.58 3.85 7.04
CA LEU A 178 4.06 5.21 6.83
C LEU A 178 4.54 5.78 8.16
N GLU A 179 5.84 5.97 8.30
CA GLU A 179 6.48 6.70 9.39
C GLU A 179 6.59 8.18 9.01
N ILE A 180 5.83 9.04 9.71
CA ILE A 180 5.80 10.48 9.46
C ILE A 180 6.65 11.17 10.52
N ASP A 181 7.63 11.99 10.11
CA ASP A 181 8.51 12.69 11.05
C ASP A 181 7.70 13.56 12.01
N LYS A 182 7.90 13.32 13.31
CA LYS A 182 7.17 14.02 14.40
C LYS A 182 5.64 13.87 14.31
N GLY A 183 5.16 12.89 13.56
CA GLY A 183 3.75 12.54 13.39
C GLY A 183 3.44 11.12 13.87
N PRO A 184 2.24 10.61 13.56
CA PRO A 184 1.87 9.23 13.80
C PRO A 184 2.58 8.29 12.81
N THR A 185 2.78 7.03 13.22
CA THR A 185 3.04 5.93 12.29
C THR A 185 1.69 5.32 11.89
N LEU A 186 1.41 5.28 10.58
CA LEU A 186 0.19 4.73 10.00
C LEU A 186 0.47 3.34 9.42
N TYR A 187 -0.49 2.42 9.52
CA TYR A 187 -0.49 1.16 8.79
C TYR A 187 -1.73 1.08 7.89
N HIS A 188 -1.54 0.93 6.60
CA HIS A 188 -2.59 0.66 5.62
C HIS A 188 -2.56 -0.82 5.23
N ALA A 189 -3.65 -1.53 5.54
CA ALA A 189 -3.68 -2.98 5.44
C ALA A 189 -3.97 -3.51 4.02
N GLY A 190 -4.35 -2.63 3.08
CA GLY A 190 -4.98 -3.06 1.84
C GLY A 190 -6.18 -3.96 2.16
N ASP A 191 -6.28 -5.07 1.44
CA ASP A 191 -7.37 -6.04 1.58
C ASP A 191 -7.00 -7.29 2.37
N THR A 192 -5.92 -7.21 3.17
CA THR A 192 -5.43 -8.36 3.92
C THR A 192 -6.47 -8.92 4.90
N GLY A 193 -6.49 -10.24 5.04
CA GLY A 193 -7.02 -10.92 6.23
C GLY A 193 -6.10 -10.76 7.45
N PRO A 194 -6.50 -11.22 8.66
CA PRO A 194 -5.60 -11.27 9.80
C PRO A 194 -4.54 -12.34 9.58
N PHE A 195 -3.29 -12.02 9.89
CA PHE A 195 -2.16 -12.95 9.80
C PHE A 195 -1.13 -12.63 10.89
N GLU A 196 -0.37 -13.63 11.32
CA GLU A 196 0.59 -13.48 12.44
C GLU A 196 1.68 -12.44 12.16
N GLY A 197 2.01 -12.19 10.89
CA GLY A 197 2.96 -11.14 10.49
C GLY A 197 2.56 -9.73 10.91
N MET A 198 1.28 -9.48 11.24
CA MET A 198 0.86 -8.23 11.89
C MET A 198 1.56 -7.99 13.24
N SER A 199 1.92 -9.04 13.97
CA SER A 199 2.72 -8.93 15.21
C SER A 199 4.15 -8.47 14.93
N LEU A 200 4.73 -8.84 13.77
CA LEU A 200 6.03 -8.34 13.34
C LEU A 200 5.94 -6.85 12.97
N ILE A 201 4.88 -6.45 12.25
CA ILE A 201 4.62 -5.03 11.96
C ILE A 201 4.51 -4.23 13.26
N ALA A 202 3.81 -4.77 14.26
CA ALA A 202 3.64 -4.15 15.57
C ALA A 202 4.97 -3.92 16.31
N THR A 203 5.90 -4.89 16.26
CA THR A 203 7.18 -4.79 16.97
C THR A 203 8.20 -3.95 16.23
N GLN A 204 8.25 -4.07 14.90
CA GLN A 204 9.21 -3.37 14.05
C GLN A 204 8.87 -1.89 13.90
N PHE A 205 7.62 -1.57 13.55
CA PHE A 205 7.24 -0.21 13.16
C PHE A 205 6.35 0.49 14.19
N LYS A 206 5.72 -0.25 15.10
CA LYS A 206 4.90 0.28 16.20
C LYS A 206 3.84 1.30 15.72
N PRO A 207 3.00 0.93 14.73
CA PRO A 207 1.98 1.84 14.22
C PRO A 207 1.06 2.33 15.34
N THR A 208 0.71 3.61 15.28
CA THR A 208 -0.24 4.22 16.23
C THR A 208 -1.68 4.21 15.71
N VAL A 209 -1.83 4.19 14.38
CA VAL A 209 -3.10 4.20 13.68
C VAL A 209 -3.08 3.10 12.60
N ALA A 210 -4.12 2.28 12.54
CA ALA A 210 -4.31 1.31 11.46
C ALA A 210 -5.54 1.66 10.62
N LEU A 211 -5.41 1.58 9.29
CA LEU A 211 -6.47 1.70 8.31
C LEU A 211 -6.80 0.26 7.89
N LEU A 212 -7.94 -0.26 8.35
CA LEU A 212 -8.27 -1.69 8.26
C LEU A 212 -9.58 -1.91 7.51
N PRO A 213 -9.64 -2.86 6.55
CA PRO A 213 -10.90 -3.21 5.93
C PRO A 213 -11.83 -3.86 6.95
N ILE A 214 -13.14 -3.59 6.82
CA ILE A 214 -14.17 -4.22 7.67
C ILE A 214 -15.35 -4.78 6.86
N GLY A 215 -15.20 -4.97 5.54
CA GLY A 215 -16.28 -5.37 4.65
C GLY A 215 -16.82 -6.79 4.86
N GLY A 216 -15.97 -7.74 5.26
CA GLY A 216 -16.32 -9.10 5.66
C GLY A 216 -16.55 -10.13 4.54
N HIS A 217 -16.77 -9.70 3.29
CA HIS A 217 -17.00 -10.63 2.18
C HIS A 217 -15.71 -10.96 1.41
N PHE A 218 -15.00 -9.93 0.93
CA PHE A 218 -13.72 -10.07 0.23
C PHE A 218 -12.52 -9.86 1.17
N THR A 219 -12.77 -9.20 2.30
CA THR A 219 -11.76 -8.72 3.25
C THR A 219 -12.17 -9.06 4.67
N MET A 220 -11.37 -8.64 5.67
CA MET A 220 -11.76 -8.77 7.09
C MET A 220 -13.16 -8.21 7.34
N GLY A 221 -13.91 -8.91 8.20
CA GLY A 221 -15.10 -8.35 8.84
C GLY A 221 -14.72 -7.60 10.12
N PRO A 222 -15.70 -7.03 10.83
CA PRO A 222 -15.46 -6.32 12.08
C PRO A 222 -14.76 -7.17 13.16
N ALA A 223 -15.04 -8.47 13.23
CA ALA A 223 -14.45 -9.38 14.21
C ALA A 223 -12.97 -9.65 13.90
N GLU A 224 -12.65 -9.94 12.64
CA GLU A 224 -11.28 -10.16 12.16
C GLU A 224 -10.45 -8.87 12.28
N ALA A 225 -11.05 -7.71 11.96
CA ALA A 225 -10.41 -6.42 12.14
C ALA A 225 -10.11 -6.12 13.62
N ALA A 226 -10.97 -6.53 14.55
CA ALA A 226 -10.67 -6.42 15.99
C ALA A 226 -9.50 -7.31 16.42
N GLN A 227 -9.33 -8.50 15.82
CA GLN A 227 -8.13 -9.32 16.01
C GLN A 227 -6.88 -8.66 15.43
N ALA A 228 -6.97 -8.09 14.23
CA ALA A 228 -5.88 -7.33 13.62
C ALA A 228 -5.45 -6.15 14.51
N VAL A 229 -6.40 -5.38 15.08
CA VAL A 229 -6.09 -4.32 16.06
C VAL A 229 -5.34 -4.86 17.28
N ARG A 230 -5.72 -6.03 17.79
CA ARG A 230 -5.01 -6.69 18.90
C ARG A 230 -3.57 -7.08 18.53
N LEU A 231 -3.35 -7.66 17.35
CA LEU A 231 -2.01 -8.04 16.87
C LEU A 231 -1.12 -6.81 16.66
N LEU A 232 -1.67 -5.77 16.02
CA LEU A 232 -0.96 -4.53 15.69
C LEU A 232 -0.71 -3.63 16.92
N LYS A 233 -1.49 -3.79 17.99
CA LYS A 233 -1.43 -2.99 19.22
C LYS A 233 -1.59 -1.48 18.97
N VAL A 234 -2.37 -1.10 17.96
CA VAL A 234 -2.64 0.31 17.63
C VAL A 234 -3.54 0.99 18.65
N LYS A 235 -3.43 2.31 18.77
CA LYS A 235 -4.27 3.14 19.65
C LYS A 235 -5.56 3.58 18.98
N SER A 236 -5.54 3.68 17.65
CA SER A 236 -6.69 4.07 16.85
C SER A 236 -6.81 3.19 15.62
N VAL A 237 -8.04 2.96 15.17
CA VAL A 237 -8.35 2.27 13.93
C VAL A 237 -9.29 3.14 13.10
N ILE A 238 -8.98 3.28 11.82
CA ILE A 238 -9.83 3.89 10.81
C ILE A 238 -10.39 2.74 9.95
N PRO A 239 -11.69 2.43 10.03
CA PRO A 239 -12.28 1.40 9.22
C PRO A 239 -12.36 1.85 7.77
N MET A 240 -12.12 0.93 6.83
CA MET A 240 -12.21 1.15 5.40
C MET A 240 -12.87 -0.05 4.70
N HIS A 241 -13.01 -0.01 3.38
CA HIS A 241 -13.54 -1.12 2.57
C HIS A 241 -14.91 -1.66 3.05
N TYR A 242 -15.80 -0.77 3.46
CA TYR A 242 -17.13 -1.15 3.97
C TYR A 242 -18.22 -0.28 3.38
N GLY A 243 -19.42 -0.84 3.21
CA GLY A 243 -20.61 -0.12 2.74
C GLY A 243 -20.52 0.50 1.34
N THR A 244 -19.47 0.22 0.56
CA THR A 244 -19.36 0.67 -0.84
C THR A 244 -20.30 -0.13 -1.75
N PHE A 245 -20.50 -1.41 -1.43
CA PHE A 245 -21.40 -2.32 -2.14
C PHE A 245 -22.25 -3.13 -1.13
N PRO A 246 -23.40 -3.70 -1.55
CA PRO A 246 -24.26 -4.50 -0.67
C PRO A 246 -23.58 -5.70 0.01
N LEU A 247 -22.52 -6.25 -0.60
CA LEU A 247 -21.76 -7.37 -0.02
C LEU A 247 -20.86 -6.94 1.14
N LEU A 248 -20.49 -5.66 1.25
CA LEU A 248 -19.57 -5.15 2.27
C LEU A 248 -20.33 -4.70 3.51
N GLN A 249 -20.88 -5.66 4.25
CA GLN A 249 -21.90 -5.43 5.27
C GLN A 249 -21.37 -4.97 6.63
N GLY A 250 -20.07 -5.08 6.89
CA GLY A 250 -19.53 -4.67 8.19
C GLY A 250 -19.66 -3.17 8.45
N THR A 251 -19.73 -2.82 9.74
CA THR A 251 -19.97 -1.44 10.18
C THR A 251 -18.98 -1.03 11.28
N PRO A 252 -18.68 0.27 11.41
CA PRO A 252 -17.85 0.78 12.51
C PRO A 252 -18.42 0.47 13.90
N ASP A 253 -19.75 0.42 14.04
CA ASP A 253 -20.42 0.05 15.29
C ASP A 253 -20.18 -1.41 15.64
N ALA A 254 -20.26 -2.31 14.66
CA ALA A 254 -19.90 -3.72 14.85
C ALA A 254 -18.44 -3.85 15.28
N LEU A 255 -17.51 -3.12 14.63
CA LEU A 255 -16.10 -3.14 15.01
C LEU A 255 -15.91 -2.66 16.45
N THR A 256 -16.59 -1.57 16.83
CA THR A 256 -16.59 -1.07 18.21
C THR A 256 -17.09 -2.12 19.20
N GLY A 257 -18.13 -2.88 18.83
CA GLY A 257 -18.65 -4.00 19.62
C GLY A 257 -17.62 -5.13 19.79
N GLU A 258 -16.94 -5.52 18.71
CA GLU A 258 -15.92 -6.58 18.74
C GLU A 258 -14.69 -6.18 19.56
N LEU A 259 -14.23 -4.93 19.44
CA LEU A 259 -13.13 -4.40 20.29
C LEU A 259 -13.48 -4.47 21.78
N LYS A 260 -14.72 -4.13 22.15
CA LYS A 260 -15.20 -4.23 23.55
C LYS A 260 -15.19 -5.67 24.05
N LYS A 261 -15.63 -6.64 23.24
CA LYS A 261 -15.58 -8.08 23.60
C LYS A 261 -14.16 -8.54 23.89
N LEU A 262 -13.18 -8.03 23.14
CA LEU A 262 -11.76 -8.30 23.34
C LEU A 262 -11.10 -7.47 24.45
N ARG A 263 -11.86 -6.63 25.17
CA ARG A 263 -11.35 -5.67 26.17
C ARG A 263 -10.27 -4.73 25.59
N ASN A 264 -10.35 -4.45 24.29
CA ASN A 264 -9.45 -3.54 23.60
C ASN A 264 -10.04 -2.10 23.64
N THR A 265 -9.20 -1.12 23.92
CA THR A 265 -9.59 0.29 24.09
C THR A 265 -9.23 1.18 22.90
N ALA A 266 -8.81 0.59 21.79
CA ALA A 266 -8.50 1.35 20.57
C ALA A 266 -9.70 2.20 20.12
N LYS A 267 -9.43 3.45 19.77
CA LYS A 267 -10.45 4.38 19.29
C LYS A 267 -10.80 4.06 17.85
N VAL A 268 -12.08 3.79 17.58
CA VAL A 268 -12.60 3.75 16.20
C VAL A 268 -12.81 5.19 15.73
N VAL A 269 -12.06 5.59 14.72
CA VAL A 269 -12.16 6.91 14.07
C VAL A 269 -12.86 6.70 12.75
N VAL A 270 -14.03 7.31 12.56
CA VAL A 270 -14.83 7.16 11.33
C VAL A 270 -14.83 8.50 10.59
N PRO A 271 -13.95 8.70 9.59
CA PRO A 271 -13.98 9.90 8.77
C PRO A 271 -15.23 9.94 7.90
N GLU A 272 -15.73 11.14 7.65
CA GLU A 272 -16.72 11.35 6.58
C GLU A 272 -16.00 11.33 5.22
N PRO A 273 -16.56 10.68 4.18
CA PRO A 273 -15.96 10.68 2.85
C PRO A 273 -15.70 12.10 2.32
N GLY A 274 -14.47 12.37 1.89
CA GLY A 274 -14.01 13.67 1.44
C GLY A 274 -13.60 14.64 2.54
N ALA A 275 -13.92 14.35 3.81
CA ALA A 275 -13.54 15.21 4.93
C ALA A 275 -12.12 14.89 5.40
N THR A 276 -11.40 15.95 5.73
CA THR A 276 -10.06 15.84 6.32
C THR A 276 -10.16 15.64 7.83
N THR A 277 -9.50 14.59 8.31
CA THR A 277 -9.34 14.28 9.74
C THR A 277 -7.90 14.50 10.15
N ALA A 278 -7.65 15.36 11.13
CA ALA A 278 -6.32 15.54 11.71
C ALA A 278 -6.02 14.42 12.72
N LEU A 279 -4.81 13.86 12.65
CA LEU A 279 -4.27 12.84 13.55
C LEU A 279 -3.32 13.44 14.59
#